data_AF-A0A1B6EJ47-F1
#
_entry.id   AF-A0A1B6EJ47-F1
#
_cell.length_a   1.000
_cell.length_b   1.000
_cell.length_c   1.000
_cell.angle_alpha   90.00
_cell.angle_beta   90.00
_cell.angle_gamma   90.00
#
_symmetry.space_group_name_H-M   'P 1'
#
loop_
_entity.id
_entity.type
_entity.pdbx_description
1 polymer ?
#
loop_
_entity_poly.entity_id
_entity_poly.type
_entity_poly.pdbx_seq_one_letter_code
_entity_poly.pdbx_strand_id
1 'polypeptide(L)'
;LQGLSDVLKNSTMQMNNELKKSVAGIEKQVMDAVTNALTLQQAALEGSMFAAVRSRSVTPAPHVLDTKIQQSQILQLVTQGQINTAFQQALSASDLNLVVFVCEKVNPQQLFSQSPCPLQQHVLLSLVQQLSADMNNHTDIKHKYLEEALMNLDTKNAMTREHLPVVLNNLQRQLQAYIASNPNNRITRSIKLLLMASQALLSDCR
;
A
#
# COMPACT_ATOMS: atom_id res chain seq x y z
N LEU A 1 -12.61 -7.41 52.76
CA LEU A 1 -11.71 -6.77 51.77
C LEU A 1 -11.37 -7.69 50.58
N GLN A 2 -11.11 -9.00 50.77
CA GLN A 2 -10.82 -9.92 49.65
C GLN A 2 -11.95 -10.09 48.63
N GLY A 3 -13.20 -10.29 49.06
CA GLY A 3 -14.32 -10.51 48.13
C GLY A 3 -14.62 -9.35 47.16
N LEU A 4 -14.34 -8.11 47.55
CA LEU A 4 -14.54 -6.94 46.68
C LEU A 4 -13.48 -6.89 45.55
N SER A 5 -12.25 -7.31 45.86
CA SER A 5 -11.14 -7.36 44.90
C SER A 5 -11.36 -8.44 43.85
N ASP A 6 -11.93 -9.59 44.23
CA ASP A 6 -12.19 -10.69 43.30
C ASP A 6 -13.35 -10.37 42.36
N VAL A 7 -14.38 -9.67 42.85
CA VAL A 7 -15.48 -9.16 42.01
C VAL A 7 -14.98 -8.13 41.00
N LEU A 8 -14.14 -7.17 41.43
CA LEU A 8 -13.54 -6.18 40.53
C LEU A 8 -12.65 -6.81 39.45
N LYS A 9 -11.82 -7.79 39.82
CA LYS A 9 -10.99 -8.53 38.86
C LYS A 9 -11.83 -9.28 37.84
N ASN A 10 -12.87 -9.99 38.28
CA ASN A 10 -13.75 -10.72 37.36
C ASN A 10 -14.49 -9.77 36.41
N SER A 11 -15.00 -8.64 36.90
CA SER A 11 -15.64 -7.64 36.04
C SER A 11 -14.68 -7.02 35.02
N THR A 12 -13.42 -6.76 35.40
CA THR A 12 -12.42 -6.19 34.48
C THR A 12 -11.99 -7.21 33.41
N MET A 13 -11.87 -8.48 33.80
CA MET A 13 -11.52 -9.56 32.88
C MET A 13 -12.64 -9.83 31.87
N GLN A 14 -13.90 -9.75 32.32
CA GLN A 14 -15.08 -9.90 31.48
C GLN A 14 -15.19 -8.74 30.47
N MET A 15 -14.95 -7.51 30.92
CA MET A 15 -14.94 -6.32 30.05
C MET A 15 -13.84 -6.41 28.97
N ASN A 16 -12.64 -6.87 29.33
CA ASN A 16 -11.55 -7.05 28.36
C ASN A 16 -11.83 -8.12 27.31
N ASN A 17 -12.53 -9.20 27.68
CA ASN A 17 -12.90 -10.24 26.73
C ASN A 17 -13.98 -9.77 25.74
N GLU A 18 -14.97 -9.02 26.20
CA GLU A 18 -15.97 -8.40 25.32
C GLU A 18 -15.31 -7.38 24.38
N LEU A 19 -14.39 -6.55 24.88
CA LEU A 19 -13.67 -5.59 24.06
C LEU A 19 -12.85 -6.28 22.95
N LYS A 20 -12.13 -7.36 23.27
CA LYS A 20 -11.39 -8.17 22.29
C LYS A 20 -12.31 -8.77 21.23
N LYS A 21 -13.49 -9.25 21.64
CA LYS A 21 -14.48 -9.84 20.73
C LYS A 21 -15.07 -8.80 19.78
N SER A 22 -15.34 -7.58 20.26
CA SER A 22 -15.80 -6.47 19.42
C SER A 22 -14.75 -6.03 18.41
N VAL A 23 -13.48 -5.92 18.82
CA VAL A 23 -12.38 -5.55 17.90
C VAL A 23 -12.22 -6.57 16.78
N ALA A 24 -12.20 -7.87 17.10
CA ALA A 24 -12.16 -8.94 16.09
C ALA A 24 -13.38 -8.92 15.15
N GLY A 25 -14.56 -8.55 15.67
CA GLY A 25 -15.77 -8.36 14.86
C GLY A 25 -15.65 -7.21 13.87
N ILE A 26 -15.06 -6.08 14.29
CA ILE A 26 -14.84 -4.91 13.44
C ILE A 26 -13.80 -5.23 12.35
N GLU A 27 -12.69 -5.88 12.69
CA GLU A 27 -11.66 -6.28 11.72
C GLU A 27 -12.24 -7.20 10.64
N LYS A 28 -13.08 -8.17 11.05
CA LYS A 28 -13.76 -9.06 10.11
C LYS A 28 -14.76 -8.30 9.21
N GLN A 29 -15.55 -7.39 9.77
CA GLN A 29 -16.50 -6.59 9.00
C GLN A 29 -15.80 -5.68 7.99
N VAL A 30 -14.67 -5.08 8.36
CA VAL A 30 -13.87 -4.26 7.44
C VAL A 30 -13.27 -5.12 6.33
N MET A 31 -12.75 -6.32 6.65
CA MET A 31 -12.19 -7.24 5.66
C MET A 31 -13.26 -7.78 4.69
N ASP A 32 -14.44 -8.13 5.20
CA ASP A 32 -15.58 -8.57 4.38
C ASP A 32 -16.09 -7.43 3.49
N ALA A 33 -16.14 -6.19 3.99
CA ALA A 33 -16.51 -5.02 3.19
C ALA A 33 -15.50 -4.72 2.07
N VAL A 34 -14.20 -4.82 2.36
CA VAL A 34 -13.13 -4.65 1.37
C VAL A 34 -13.17 -5.77 0.32
N THR A 35 -13.38 -7.02 0.74
CA THR A 35 -13.46 -8.16 -0.17
C THR A 35 -14.71 -8.08 -1.07
N ASN A 36 -15.85 -7.65 -0.53
CA ASN A 36 -17.07 -7.44 -1.30
C ASN A 36 -16.98 -6.26 -2.28
N ALA A 37 -16.27 -5.18 -1.91
CA ALA A 37 -16.01 -4.08 -2.82
C ALA A 37 -15.13 -4.53 -4.01
N LEU A 38 -14.14 -5.39 -3.76
CA LEU A 38 -13.27 -5.95 -4.80
C LEU A 38 -14.02 -6.90 -5.75
N THR A 39 -14.97 -7.71 -5.26
CA THR A 39 -15.75 -8.64 -6.10
C THR A 39 -16.81 -7.91 -6.94
N LEU A 40 -17.44 -6.85 -6.42
CA LEU A 40 -18.36 -5.99 -7.20
C LEU A 40 -17.65 -5.26 -8.34
N GLN A 41 -16.38 -4.89 -8.15
CA GLN A 41 -15.57 -4.24 -9.18
C GLN A 41 -15.16 -5.20 -10.32
N GLN A 42 -15.14 -6.51 -10.04
CA GLN A 42 -14.86 -7.55 -11.04
C GLN A 42 -16.04 -7.77 -12.00
N ALA A 43 -17.29 -7.58 -11.54
CA ALA A 43 -18.48 -7.68 -12.39
C ALA A 43 -18.71 -6.43 -13.28
N ALA A 44 -18.28 -5.24 -12.84
CA ALA A 44 -18.41 -4.02 -13.62
C ALA A 44 -17.49 -3.98 -14.86
N LEU A 45 -16.41 -4.77 -14.86
CA LEU A 45 -15.44 -4.86 -15.97
C LEU A 45 -16.00 -5.63 -17.18
N GLU A 46 -17.00 -6.50 -17.01
CA GLU A 46 -17.61 -7.24 -18.14
C GLU A 46 -18.70 -6.44 -18.88
N GLY A 47 -19.29 -5.42 -18.24
CA GLY A 47 -20.38 -4.62 -18.81
C GLY A 47 -19.96 -3.49 -19.76
N SER A 48 -18.69 -3.06 -19.73
CA SER A 48 -18.23 -1.85 -20.46
C SER A 48 -17.81 -2.09 -21.92
N MET A 49 -17.86 -3.33 -22.43
CA MET A 49 -17.39 -3.65 -23.78
C MET A 49 -18.39 -3.40 -24.93
N PHE A 50 -19.63 -2.96 -24.67
CA PHE A 50 -20.66 -2.85 -25.74
C PHE A 50 -21.13 -1.43 -26.13
N ALA A 51 -20.65 -0.35 -25.48
CA ALA A 51 -21.19 0.99 -25.71
C ALA A 51 -20.39 1.90 -26.67
N ALA A 52 -19.31 1.41 -27.30
CA ALA A 52 -18.36 2.25 -28.05
C ALA A 52 -18.68 2.49 -29.55
N VAL A 53 -19.85 2.08 -30.05
CA VAL A 53 -20.28 2.40 -31.42
C VAL A 53 -21.38 3.47 -31.38
N ARG A 54 -21.05 4.65 -31.94
CA ARG A 54 -21.84 5.89 -32.05
C ARG A 54 -21.90 6.75 -30.79
N SER A 55 -21.01 7.75 -30.72
CA SER A 55 -21.40 9.16 -30.91
C SER A 55 -20.17 10.06 -30.93
N ARG A 56 -20.02 10.82 -32.01
CA ARG A 56 -19.07 11.93 -32.11
C ARG A 56 -19.65 13.13 -31.35
N SER A 57 -19.26 13.28 -30.08
CA SER A 57 -19.41 14.52 -29.30
C SER A 57 -18.25 14.62 -28.32
N VAL A 58 -17.53 15.74 -28.35
CA VAL A 58 -16.35 15.99 -27.52
C VAL A 58 -16.83 16.50 -26.15
N THR A 59 -17.21 15.59 -25.25
CA THR A 59 -17.40 15.88 -23.83
C THR A 59 -16.25 15.23 -23.05
N PRO A 60 -15.55 15.94 -22.14
CA PRO A 60 -14.54 15.30 -21.32
C PRO A 60 -15.25 14.26 -20.45
N ALA A 61 -14.84 13.01 -20.59
CA ALA A 61 -15.43 11.89 -19.87
C ALA A 61 -15.38 12.13 -18.35
N PRO A 62 -16.42 11.72 -17.58
CA PRO A 62 -16.51 11.86 -16.12
C PRO A 62 -15.25 11.41 -15.35
N HIS A 63 -14.55 10.41 -15.88
CA HIS A 63 -13.32 9.86 -15.28
C HIS A 63 -12.16 10.85 -15.18
N VAL A 64 -11.98 11.76 -16.14
CA VAL A 64 -10.82 12.69 -16.13
C VAL A 64 -10.98 13.76 -15.05
N LEU A 65 -12.22 14.16 -14.76
CA LEU A 65 -12.50 15.13 -13.72
C LEU A 65 -12.26 14.52 -12.33
N ASP A 66 -12.65 13.25 -12.14
CA ASP A 66 -12.46 12.52 -10.89
C ASP A 66 -10.97 12.37 -10.52
N THR A 67 -10.12 11.97 -11.47
CA THR A 67 -8.66 11.87 -11.24
C THR A 67 -8.04 13.21 -10.82
N LYS A 68 -8.47 14.33 -11.42
CA LYS A 68 -7.96 15.66 -11.06
C LYS A 68 -8.39 16.09 -9.66
N ILE A 69 -9.61 15.75 -9.25
CA ILE A 69 -10.11 16.01 -7.90
C ILE A 69 -9.28 15.21 -6.89
N GLN A 70 -9.03 13.93 -7.15
CA GLN A 70 -8.20 13.06 -6.30
C GLN A 70 -6.77 13.60 -6.15
N GLN A 71 -6.14 14.00 -7.25
CA GLN A 71 -4.80 14.61 -7.22
C GLN A 71 -4.78 15.90 -6.38
N SER A 72 -5.80 16.75 -6.51
CA SER A 72 -5.92 17.98 -5.72
C SER A 72 -6.03 17.69 -4.23
N GLN A 73 -6.88 16.72 -3.85
CA GLN A 73 -7.05 16.30 -2.45
C GLN A 73 -5.75 15.74 -1.86
N ILE A 74 -5.04 14.89 -2.61
CA ILE A 74 -3.74 14.34 -2.20
C ILE A 74 -2.72 15.47 -1.98
N LEU A 75 -2.65 16.45 -2.90
CA LEU A 75 -1.75 17.59 -2.73
C LEU A 75 -2.11 18.43 -1.48
N GLN A 76 -3.40 18.59 -1.19
CA GLN A 76 -3.83 19.27 0.04
C GLN A 76 -3.36 18.51 1.29
N LEU A 77 -3.48 17.18 1.31
CA LEU A 77 -2.96 16.37 2.42
C LEU A 77 -1.44 16.48 2.55
N VAL A 78 -0.70 16.46 1.44
CA VAL A 78 0.76 16.62 1.43
C VAL A 78 1.18 17.98 2.00
N THR A 79 0.53 19.06 1.57
CA THR A 79 0.85 20.42 2.04
C THR A 79 0.48 20.65 3.51
N GLN A 80 -0.52 19.94 4.03
CA GLN A 80 -0.87 19.92 5.45
C GLN A 80 0.06 19.03 6.30
N GLY A 81 1.05 18.37 5.70
CA GLY A 81 1.94 17.44 6.39
C GLY A 81 1.28 16.09 6.73
N GLN A 82 0.06 15.83 6.27
CA GLN A 82 -0.66 14.57 6.47
C GLN A 82 -0.20 13.50 5.48
N ILE A 83 1.11 13.20 5.48
CA ILE A 83 1.73 12.39 4.42
C ILE A 83 1.18 10.96 4.41
N ASN A 84 1.04 10.33 5.58
CA ASN A 84 0.49 8.98 5.69
C ASN A 84 -0.92 8.87 5.07
N THR A 85 -1.78 9.86 5.34
CA THR A 85 -3.14 9.93 4.78
C THR A 85 -3.12 10.14 3.26
N ALA A 86 -2.21 10.98 2.76
CA ALA A 86 -2.04 11.22 1.32
C ALA A 86 -1.68 9.93 0.58
N PHE A 87 -0.73 9.15 1.13
CA PHE A 87 -0.35 7.85 0.57
C PHE A 87 -1.47 6.82 0.68
N GLN A 88 -2.18 6.74 1.80
CA GLN A 88 -3.35 5.86 1.94
C GLN A 88 -4.42 6.16 0.90
N GLN A 89 -4.74 7.45 0.69
CA GLN A 89 -5.73 7.85 -0.31
C GLN A 89 -5.29 7.45 -1.73
N ALA A 90 -4.02 7.67 -2.09
CA ALA A 90 -3.48 7.26 -3.38
C ALA A 90 -3.55 5.73 -3.58
N LEU A 91 -3.14 4.97 -2.57
CA LEU A 91 -3.13 3.50 -2.61
C LEU A 91 -4.54 2.91 -2.67
N SER A 92 -5.52 3.56 -2.03
CA SER A 92 -6.91 3.10 -2.00
C SER A 92 -7.63 3.32 -3.34
N ALA A 93 -7.16 4.25 -4.17
CA ALA A 93 -7.71 4.52 -5.49
C ALA A 93 -7.44 3.39 -6.50
N SER A 94 -6.55 2.44 -6.17
CA SER A 94 -6.14 1.34 -7.07
C SER A 94 -5.62 1.80 -8.44
N ASP A 95 -5.14 3.05 -8.52
CA ASP A 95 -4.55 3.64 -9.72
C ASP A 95 -3.05 3.89 -9.47
N LEU A 96 -2.21 3.09 -10.14
CA LEU A 96 -0.77 3.21 -10.03
C LEU A 96 -0.26 4.60 -10.45
N ASN A 97 -0.93 5.28 -11.38
CA ASN A 97 -0.54 6.63 -11.78
C ASN A 97 -0.73 7.63 -10.64
N LEU A 98 -1.74 7.44 -9.80
CA LEU A 98 -1.97 8.28 -8.63
C LEU A 98 -0.94 8.03 -7.53
N VAL A 99 -0.51 6.78 -7.36
CA VAL A 99 0.56 6.41 -6.43
C VAL A 99 1.91 6.97 -6.91
N VAL A 100 2.21 6.83 -8.19
CA VAL A 100 3.42 7.45 -8.77
C VAL A 100 3.35 8.97 -8.65
N PHE A 101 2.18 9.58 -8.88
CA PHE A 101 1.98 11.01 -8.70
C PHE A 101 2.32 11.47 -7.28
N VAL A 102 1.83 10.83 -6.23
CA VAL A 102 2.19 11.23 -4.85
C VAL A 102 3.68 11.01 -4.58
N CYS A 103 4.28 9.95 -5.13
CA CYS A 103 5.72 9.70 -5.04
C CYS A 103 6.57 10.78 -5.73
N GLU A 104 6.08 11.36 -6.83
CA GLU A 104 6.77 12.47 -7.51
C GLU A 104 6.64 13.80 -6.77
N LYS A 105 5.61 13.95 -5.92
CA LYS A 105 5.35 15.17 -5.14
C LYS A 105 6.00 15.20 -3.78
N VAL A 106 6.43 14.04 -3.27
CA VAL A 106 7.07 13.91 -1.96
C VAL A 106 8.51 13.45 -2.18
N ASN A 107 9.47 14.08 -1.52
CA ASN A 107 10.87 13.64 -1.63
C ASN A 107 11.06 12.39 -0.73
N PRO A 108 11.53 11.24 -1.28
CA PRO A 108 11.67 10.01 -0.50
C PRO A 108 12.69 10.18 0.65
N GLN A 109 13.84 10.81 0.42
CA GLN A 109 14.85 11.00 1.47
C GLN A 109 14.30 11.85 2.62
N GLN A 110 13.58 12.94 2.32
CA GLN A 110 12.95 13.77 3.36
C GLN A 110 11.83 13.03 4.10
N LEU A 111 11.08 12.18 3.40
CA LEU A 111 10.00 11.39 3.97
C LEU A 111 10.54 10.35 4.96
N PHE A 112 11.50 9.54 4.52
CA PHE A 112 12.02 8.40 5.26
C PHE A 112 13.12 8.75 6.27
N SER A 113 13.70 9.96 6.21
CA SER A 113 14.63 10.47 7.25
C SER A 113 13.97 10.79 8.60
N GLN A 114 12.64 10.86 8.65
CA GLN A 114 11.90 11.15 9.87
C GLN A 114 11.84 9.93 10.79
N SER A 115 12.03 10.14 12.10
CA SER A 115 11.95 9.09 13.12
C SER A 115 10.91 9.47 14.19
N PRO A 116 9.84 8.67 14.39
CA PRO A 116 9.50 7.45 13.64
C PRO A 116 9.08 7.73 12.19
N CYS A 117 9.23 6.74 11.31
CA CYS A 117 8.82 6.86 9.90
C CYS A 117 7.33 7.25 9.83
N PRO A 118 6.97 8.29 9.06
CA PRO A 118 5.60 8.80 9.03
C PRO A 118 4.63 7.84 8.31
N LEU A 119 5.13 6.97 7.43
CA LEU A 119 4.31 5.97 6.75
C LEU A 119 4.11 4.75 7.66
N GLN A 120 2.86 4.37 7.87
CA GLN A 120 2.51 3.18 8.65
C GLN A 120 2.89 1.89 7.90
N GLN A 121 3.12 0.81 8.64
CA GLN A 121 3.59 -0.46 8.08
C GLN A 121 2.69 -1.04 6.97
N HIS A 122 1.37 -0.96 7.13
CA HIS A 122 0.45 -1.41 6.08
C HIS A 122 0.56 -0.54 4.81
N VAL A 123 0.80 0.77 4.96
CA VAL A 123 1.03 1.70 3.84
C VAL A 123 2.31 1.35 3.12
N LEU A 124 3.38 1.03 3.84
CA LEU A 124 4.66 0.60 3.26
C LEU A 124 4.51 -0.70 2.47
N LEU A 125 3.82 -1.70 3.03
CA LEU A 125 3.57 -2.96 2.33
C LEU A 125 2.75 -2.77 1.05
N SER A 126 1.66 -2.00 1.13
CA SER A 126 0.84 -1.68 -0.04
C SER A 126 1.63 -0.87 -1.07
N LEU A 127 2.49 0.06 -0.64
CA LEU A 127 3.35 0.83 -1.53
C LEU A 127 4.34 -0.07 -2.27
N VAL A 128 5.02 -0.99 -1.56
CA VAL A 128 5.92 -1.96 -2.18
C VAL A 128 5.17 -2.81 -3.20
N GLN A 129 3.99 -3.32 -2.83
CA GLN A 129 3.16 -4.13 -3.70
C GLN A 129 2.77 -3.36 -4.97
N GLN A 130 2.21 -2.16 -4.85
CA GLN A 130 1.72 -1.39 -6.00
C GLN A 130 2.86 -0.89 -6.90
N LEU A 131 3.95 -0.37 -6.34
CA LEU A 131 5.07 0.12 -7.15
C LEU A 131 5.78 -1.03 -7.90
N SER A 132 5.80 -2.24 -7.33
CA SER A 132 6.39 -3.41 -7.99
C SER A 132 5.53 -4.00 -9.12
N ALA A 133 4.23 -3.70 -9.15
CA ALA A 133 3.29 -4.29 -10.10
C ALA A 133 3.65 -3.97 -11.56
N ASP A 134 4.19 -2.78 -11.83
CA ASP A 134 4.77 -2.41 -13.13
C ASP A 134 6.09 -1.66 -12.94
N MET A 135 7.19 -2.25 -13.37
CA MET A 135 8.53 -1.64 -13.28
C MET A 135 8.99 -1.00 -14.61
N ASN A 136 8.18 -1.05 -15.66
CA ASN A 136 8.58 -0.57 -17.00
C ASN A 136 8.48 0.96 -17.14
N ASN A 137 7.66 1.61 -16.32
CA ASN A 137 7.47 3.06 -16.32
C ASN A 137 7.84 3.67 -14.98
N HIS A 138 8.38 4.89 -14.99
CA HIS A 138 8.79 5.64 -13.79
C HIS A 138 9.76 4.84 -12.89
N THR A 139 10.65 4.03 -13.50
CA THR A 139 11.50 3.08 -12.76
C THR A 139 12.40 3.77 -11.74
N ASP A 140 12.93 4.96 -12.05
CA ASP A 140 13.85 5.68 -11.14
C ASP A 140 13.17 6.09 -9.82
N ILE A 141 11.96 6.67 -9.88
CA ILE A 141 11.24 7.08 -8.67
C ILE A 141 10.71 5.86 -7.90
N LYS A 142 10.25 4.83 -8.62
CA LYS A 142 9.81 3.56 -8.01
C LYS A 142 10.94 2.87 -7.27
N HIS A 143 12.13 2.79 -7.89
CA HIS A 143 13.31 2.22 -7.27
C HIS A 143 13.66 2.92 -5.96
N LYS A 144 13.73 4.26 -5.95
CA LYS A 144 14.02 5.05 -4.74
C LYS A 144 13.02 4.78 -3.62
N TYR A 145 11.73 4.76 -3.94
CA TYR A 145 10.70 4.48 -2.94
C TYR A 145 10.71 3.04 -2.44
N LEU A 146 10.97 2.06 -3.32
CA LEU A 146 11.08 0.66 -2.94
C LEU A 146 12.28 0.43 -2.02
N GLU A 147 13.42 1.05 -2.34
CA GLU A 147 14.63 0.98 -1.51
C GLU A 147 14.38 1.49 -0.09
N GLU A 148 13.85 2.71 0.03
CA GLU A 148 13.55 3.31 1.34
C GLU A 148 12.45 2.56 2.10
N ALA A 149 11.40 2.10 1.40
CA ALA A 149 10.33 1.33 2.00
C ALA A 149 10.86 0.02 2.60
N LEU A 150 11.72 -0.71 1.87
CA LEU A 150 12.33 -1.95 2.39
C LEU A 150 13.15 -1.71 3.66
N MET A 151 13.88 -0.60 3.76
CA MET A 151 14.66 -0.26 4.96
C MET A 151 13.79 0.11 6.17
N ASN A 152 12.54 0.51 5.94
CA ASN A 152 11.60 0.95 6.98
C ASN A 152 10.54 -0.11 7.34
N LEU A 153 10.57 -1.28 6.71
CA LEU A 153 9.70 -2.40 7.09
C LEU A 153 10.17 -3.02 8.41
N ASP A 154 9.24 -3.12 9.37
CA ASP A 154 9.49 -3.71 10.67
C ASP A 154 9.04 -5.18 10.69
N THR A 155 10.01 -6.09 10.69
CA THR A 155 9.77 -7.54 10.74
C THR A 155 9.25 -8.04 12.09
N LYS A 156 9.32 -7.21 13.14
CA LYS A 156 8.77 -7.52 14.47
C LYS A 156 7.29 -7.17 14.59
N ASN A 157 6.76 -6.36 13.68
CA ASN A 157 5.34 -6.02 13.64
C ASN A 157 4.52 -7.24 13.19
N ALA A 158 3.48 -7.58 13.97
CA ALA A 158 2.67 -8.78 13.74
C ALA A 158 1.98 -8.80 12.36
N MET A 159 1.38 -7.68 11.95
CA MET A 159 0.72 -7.57 10.63
C MET A 159 1.75 -7.58 9.50
N THR A 160 2.88 -6.88 9.68
CA THR A 160 3.94 -6.90 8.67
C THR A 160 4.42 -8.32 8.43
N ARG A 161 4.75 -9.05 9.49
CA ARG A 161 5.29 -10.42 9.42
C ARG A 161 4.37 -11.40 8.69
N GLU A 162 3.06 -11.22 8.79
CA GLU A 162 2.08 -12.08 8.09
C GLU A 162 2.09 -11.85 6.58
N HIS A 163 2.11 -10.60 6.12
CA HIS A 163 1.98 -10.27 4.70
C HIS A 163 3.32 -10.12 3.96
N LEU A 164 4.40 -9.83 4.70
CA LEU A 164 5.71 -9.53 4.16
C LEU A 164 6.27 -10.63 3.25
N PRO A 165 6.16 -11.94 3.57
CA PRO A 165 6.66 -12.99 2.68
C PRO A 165 5.99 -12.96 1.30
N VAL A 166 4.68 -12.74 1.24
CA VAL A 166 3.95 -12.70 -0.04
C VAL A 166 4.36 -11.46 -0.84
N VAL A 167 4.42 -10.30 -0.19
CA VAL A 167 4.81 -9.03 -0.82
C VAL A 167 6.24 -9.09 -1.36
N LEU A 168 7.21 -9.58 -0.56
CA LEU A 168 8.61 -9.67 -0.98
C LEU A 168 8.84 -10.70 -2.08
N ASN A 169 8.17 -11.86 -2.05
CA ASN A 169 8.27 -12.83 -3.15
C ASN A 169 7.73 -12.23 -4.47
N ASN A 170 6.63 -11.47 -4.41
CA ASN A 170 6.12 -10.76 -5.58
C ASN A 170 7.10 -9.71 -6.09
N LEU A 171 7.64 -8.87 -5.20
CA LEU A 171 8.68 -7.91 -5.54
C LEU A 171 9.86 -8.59 -6.23
N GLN A 172 10.41 -9.67 -5.63
CA GLN A 172 11.54 -10.41 -6.19
C GLN A 172 11.27 -10.91 -7.61
N ARG A 173 10.08 -11.48 -7.88
CA ARG A 173 9.69 -11.90 -9.23
C ARG A 173 9.69 -10.75 -10.22
N GLN A 174 9.13 -9.60 -9.83
CA GLN A 174 9.07 -8.41 -10.68
C GLN A 174 10.45 -7.80 -10.94
N LEU A 175 11.32 -7.75 -9.93
CA LEU A 175 12.69 -7.28 -10.09
C LEU A 175 13.51 -8.22 -11.00
N GLN A 176 13.37 -9.54 -10.84
CA GLN A 176 14.02 -10.53 -11.71
C GLN A 176 13.56 -10.40 -13.17
N ALA A 177 12.26 -10.27 -13.41
CA ALA A 177 11.70 -10.04 -14.73
C ALA A 177 12.23 -8.74 -15.35
N TYR A 178 12.30 -7.65 -14.58
CA TYR A 178 12.87 -6.38 -15.03
C TYR A 178 14.35 -6.52 -15.43
N ILE A 179 15.16 -7.18 -14.61
CA ILE A 179 16.60 -7.41 -14.87
C ILE A 179 16.80 -8.21 -16.15
N ALA A 180 16.02 -9.27 -16.35
CA ALA A 180 16.11 -10.12 -17.54
C ALA A 180 15.76 -9.35 -18.82
N SER A 181 14.74 -8.48 -18.76
CA SER A 181 14.30 -7.66 -19.89
C SER A 181 15.19 -6.45 -20.16
N ASN A 182 15.93 -5.96 -19.15
CA ASN A 182 16.71 -4.72 -19.24
C ASN A 182 18.19 -4.91 -18.84
N PRO A 183 18.96 -5.83 -19.45
CA PRO A 183 20.29 -6.19 -18.98
C PRO A 183 21.31 -5.03 -19.03
N ASN A 184 21.14 -4.10 -19.98
CA ASN A 184 22.07 -2.98 -20.23
C ASN A 184 21.58 -1.63 -19.69
N ASN A 185 20.46 -1.59 -18.96
CA ASN A 185 19.95 -0.33 -18.40
C ASN A 185 20.83 0.11 -17.20
N ARG A 186 21.10 1.42 -17.09
CA ARG A 186 21.92 2.01 -16.02
C ARG A 186 21.36 1.70 -14.62
N ILE A 187 20.04 1.63 -14.47
CA ILE A 187 19.38 1.35 -13.19
C ILE A 187 19.45 -0.14 -12.79
N THR A 188 19.75 -1.04 -13.74
CA THR A 188 19.71 -2.49 -13.51
C THR A 188 20.66 -2.94 -12.40
N ARG A 189 21.79 -2.25 -12.21
CA ARG A 189 22.68 -2.51 -11.07
C ARG A 189 21.98 -2.21 -9.73
N SER A 190 21.32 -1.07 -9.62
CA SER A 190 20.58 -0.68 -8.41
C SER A 190 19.39 -1.62 -8.15
N ILE A 191 18.71 -2.07 -9.21
CA ILE A 191 17.63 -3.06 -9.11
C ILE A 191 18.15 -4.43 -8.62
N LYS A 192 19.34 -4.86 -9.06
CA LYS A 192 19.98 -6.09 -8.52
C LYS A 192 20.30 -5.96 -7.03
N LEU A 193 20.76 -4.79 -6.59
CA LEU A 193 21.00 -4.54 -5.16
C LEU A 193 19.70 -4.58 -4.37
N LEU A 194 18.63 -3.98 -4.89
CA LEU A 194 17.29 -4.04 -4.30
C LEU A 194 16.78 -5.49 -4.20
N LEU A 195 17.02 -6.30 -5.23
CA LEU A 195 16.69 -7.74 -5.21
C LEU A 195 17.43 -8.46 -4.08
N MET A 196 18.73 -8.24 -3.91
CA MET A 196 19.52 -8.83 -2.82
C MET A 196 19.02 -8.38 -1.44
N ALA A 197 18.72 -7.10 -1.26
CA ALA A 197 18.16 -6.57 -0.02
C ALA A 197 16.81 -7.22 0.32
N SER A 198 15.92 -7.37 -0.67
CA SER A 198 14.63 -8.03 -0.48
C SER A 198 14.76 -9.53 -0.15
N GLN A 199 15.82 -10.20 -0.62
CA GLN A 199 16.11 -11.59 -0.27
C GLN A 199 16.63 -11.70 1.16
N ALA A 200 17.54 -10.82 1.57
CA ALA A 200 18.05 -10.77 2.94
C ALA A 200 16.92 -10.52 3.95
N LEU A 201 16.05 -9.54 3.68
CA LEU A 201 14.90 -9.25 4.55
C LEU A 201 13.94 -10.44 4.67
N LEU A 202 13.71 -11.18 3.58
CA LEU A 202 12.87 -12.37 3.59
C LEU A 202 13.51 -13.52 4.38
N SER A 203 14.84 -13.65 4.32
CA SER A 203 15.60 -14.61 5.12
C SER A 203 15.53 -14.31 6.61
N ASP A 204 15.58 -13.04 7.01
CA ASP A 204 15.48 -12.61 8.42
C ASP A 204 14.09 -12.83 9.02
N CYS A 205 13.06 -13.01 8.19
CA CYS A 205 11.68 -13.28 8.64
C CYS A 205 11.38 -14.77 8.87
N ARG A 206 12.30 -15.67 8.51
CA ARG A 206 12.16 -17.12 8.69
C ARG A 206 12.78 -17.57 10.00
#